data_AF-A0A2H6N3D7-F1
#
_entry.id   AF-A0A2H6N3D7-F1
#
_cell.length_a   1.000
_cell.length_b   1.000
_cell.length_c   1.000
_cell.angle_alpha   90.00
_cell.angle_beta   90.00
_cell.angle_gamma   90.00
#
_symmetry.space_group_name_H-M   'P 1'
#
loop_
_entity.id
_entity.type
_entity.pdbx_description
1 polymer ?
#
loop_
_entity_poly.entity_id
_entity_poly.type
_entity_poly.pdbx_seq_one_letter_code
_entity_poly.pdbx_strand_id
1 'polypeptide(L)'
;ALHAKGDPALSMTHWMFDQQALQEYILLCCQCPAGGLLDKPGKSRDFYHTCYCLSGLSIAQHFGSGDLLHEAVLGVPENRLQPTHPVYNISPGKVMQAVMHFLKKPIPS
;
A
#
# COMPACT_ATOMS: atom_id res chain seq x y z
N ALA A 1 13.95 -0.18 13.10
CA ALA A 1 12.57 -0.47 13.54
C ALA A 1 11.97 0.85 13.99
N LEU A 2 10.76 1.20 13.54
CA LEU A 2 10.00 2.41 13.95
C LEU A 2 9.54 2.35 15.42
N HIS A 3 10.32 1.70 16.27
CA HIS A 3 9.98 1.35 17.64
C HIS A 3 10.94 2.09 18.57
N ALA A 4 10.69 3.38 18.75
CA ALA A 4 11.17 4.10 19.92
C ALA A 4 10.05 3.97 20.98
N LYS A 5 10.17 2.99 21.87
CA LYS A 5 9.22 2.78 22.97
C LYS A 5 9.07 4.08 23.76
N GLY A 6 7.85 4.63 23.78
CA GLY A 6 7.51 5.81 24.58
C GLY A 6 7.46 7.14 23.83
N ASP A 7 7.67 7.17 22.51
CA ASP A 7 7.41 8.38 21.71
C ASP A 7 5.91 8.51 21.39
N PRO A 8 5.18 9.49 21.97
CA PRO A 8 3.77 9.68 21.69
C PRO A 8 3.48 10.12 20.25
N ALA A 9 4.50 10.55 19.49
CA ALA A 9 4.35 10.91 18.08
C ALA A 9 4.23 9.67 17.16
N LEU A 10 4.57 8.48 17.65
CA LEU A 10 4.50 7.24 16.89
C LEU A 10 3.19 6.49 17.18
N SER A 11 2.35 6.39 16.15
CA SER A 11 1.12 5.60 16.23
C SER A 11 1.42 4.11 16.18
N MET A 12 0.70 3.34 17.00
CA MET A 12 0.76 1.88 17.04
C MET A 12 -0.27 1.21 16.13
N THR A 13 -1.09 2.01 15.44
CA THR A 13 -2.20 1.55 14.61
C THR A 13 -2.25 2.24 13.25
N HIS A 14 -1.44 3.28 13.02
CA HIS A 14 -1.50 4.11 11.81
C HIS A 14 -0.12 4.51 11.33
N TRP A 15 -0.01 4.71 10.02
CA TRP A 15 1.12 5.39 9.41
C TRP A 15 1.16 6.87 9.81
N MET A 16 2.33 7.49 9.66
CA MET A 16 2.53 8.92 9.96
C MET A 16 2.05 9.83 8.81
N PHE A 17 0.91 9.51 8.22
CA PHE A 17 0.20 10.33 7.23
C PHE A 17 -1.31 10.11 7.39
N ASP A 18 -2.12 11.02 6.85
CA ASP A 18 -3.58 10.87 6.90
C ASP A 18 -4.05 9.78 5.90
N GLN A 19 -4.21 8.57 6.45
CA GLN A 19 -4.64 7.40 5.69
C GLN A 19 -6.04 7.58 5.09
N GLN A 20 -6.96 8.22 5.79
CA GLN A 20 -8.33 8.39 5.30
C GLN A 20 -8.35 9.39 4.14
N ALA A 21 -7.70 10.55 4.30
CA ALA A 21 -7.64 11.57 3.26
C ALA A 21 -6.99 11.04 1.97
N LEU A 22 -5.96 10.19 2.07
CA LEU A 22 -5.36 9.56 0.89
C LEU A 22 -6.33 8.59 0.20
N GLN A 23 -7.07 7.78 0.95
CA GLN A 23 -8.10 6.92 0.38
C GLN A 23 -9.21 7.73 -0.29
N GLU A 24 -9.68 8.82 0.33
CA GLU A 24 -10.67 9.73 -0.24
C GLU A 24 -10.19 10.30 -1.58
N TYR A 25 -8.97 10.83 -1.63
CA TYR A 25 -8.42 11.38 -2.88
C TYR A 25 -8.37 10.33 -4.00
N ILE A 26 -7.88 9.12 -3.70
CA ILE A 26 -7.78 8.07 -4.72
C ILE A 26 -9.16 7.62 -5.18
N LEU A 27 -10.09 7.38 -4.26
CA LEU A 27 -11.42 6.86 -4.56
C LEU A 27 -12.31 7.91 -5.26
N LEU A 28 -12.16 9.20 -4.94
CA LEU A 28 -13.00 10.26 -5.49
C LEU A 28 -12.40 10.94 -6.73
N CYS A 29 -11.07 11.07 -6.81
CA CYS A 29 -10.41 11.92 -7.82
C CYS A 29 -9.57 11.15 -8.83
N CYS A 30 -9.09 9.95 -8.52
CA CYS A 30 -8.14 9.22 -9.36
C CYS A 30 -8.77 8.09 -10.19
N GLN A 31 -10.09 7.90 -10.18
CA GLN A 31 -10.75 6.83 -10.93
C GLN A 31 -11.30 7.32 -12.27
N CYS A 32 -11.03 6.59 -13.35
CA CYS A 32 -11.69 6.80 -14.63
C CYS A 32 -12.99 5.97 -14.67
N PRO A 33 -14.16 6.57 -14.98
CA PRO A 33 -15.43 5.82 -15.05
C PRO A 33 -15.42 4.63 -16.02
N ALA A 34 -14.55 4.66 -17.04
CA ALA A 34 -14.38 3.57 -18.00
C ALA A 34 -13.35 2.51 -17.55
N GLY A 35 -12.87 2.55 -16.31
CA GLY A 35 -11.82 1.68 -15.75
C GLY A 35 -10.42 2.29 -15.81
N GLY A 36 -9.53 1.85 -14.92
CA GLY A 36 -8.17 2.40 -14.74
C GLY A 36 -8.14 3.65 -13.86
N LEU A 37 -6.94 3.99 -13.36
CA LEU A 37 -6.71 5.18 -12.54
C LEU A 37 -5.82 6.20 -13.27
N LEU A 38 -5.82 7.43 -12.75
CA LEU A 38 -5.24 8.62 -13.36
C LEU A 38 -4.59 9.52 -12.31
N ASP A 39 -3.71 10.41 -12.77
CA ASP A 39 -2.98 11.41 -11.97
C ASP A 39 -3.93 12.29 -11.11
N LYS A 40 -4.80 13.04 -11.78
CA LYS A 40 -5.78 13.96 -11.18
C LYS A 40 -6.93 14.24 -12.16
N PRO A 41 -8.08 14.78 -11.70
CA PRO A 41 -9.20 15.12 -12.57
C PRO A 41 -8.79 15.91 -13.82
N GLY A 42 -9.31 15.51 -14.98
CA GLY A 42 -8.97 16.09 -16.28
C GLY A 42 -7.72 15.51 -16.96
N LYS A 43 -7.00 14.57 -16.34
CA LYS A 43 -5.92 13.79 -16.98
C LYS A 43 -6.42 12.45 -17.49
N SER A 44 -5.75 11.94 -18.53
CA SER A 44 -6.02 10.61 -19.08
C SER A 44 -5.56 9.51 -18.12
N ARG A 45 -6.25 8.36 -18.16
CA ARG A 45 -5.82 7.14 -17.48
C ARG A 45 -4.59 6.53 -18.16
N ASP A 46 -3.77 5.85 -17.36
CA ASP A 46 -2.69 5.00 -17.87
C ASP A 46 -2.36 3.87 -16.89
N PHE A 47 -1.52 2.91 -17.32
CA PHE A 47 -1.14 1.77 -16.49
C PHE A 47 -0.23 2.16 -15.32
N TYR A 48 0.54 3.24 -15.46
CA TYR A 48 1.43 3.71 -14.41
C TYR A 48 0.61 4.22 -13.22
N HIS A 49 -0.32 5.14 -13.44
CA HIS A 49 -1.21 5.65 -12.40
C HIS A 49 -2.17 4.57 -11.90
N THR A 50 -2.64 3.67 -12.76
CA THR A 50 -3.39 2.49 -12.31
C THR A 50 -2.60 1.67 -11.30
N CYS A 51 -1.32 1.37 -11.57
CA CYS A 51 -0.48 0.64 -10.63
C CYS A 51 -0.25 1.42 -9.33
N TYR A 52 0.23 2.66 -9.41
CA TYR A 52 0.67 3.38 -8.23
C TYR A 52 -0.47 3.95 -7.37
N CYS A 53 -1.61 4.31 -7.95
CA CYS A 53 -2.79 4.67 -7.16
C CYS A 53 -3.33 3.46 -6.39
N LEU A 54 -3.36 2.26 -7.00
CA LEU A 54 -3.76 1.03 -6.28
C LEU A 54 -2.74 0.64 -5.20
N SER A 55 -1.44 0.75 -5.49
CA SER A 55 -0.39 0.53 -4.49
C SER A 55 -0.50 1.51 -3.31
N GLY A 56 -0.71 2.79 -3.58
CA GLY A 56 -0.91 3.81 -2.55
C GLY A 56 -2.18 3.58 -1.73
N LEU A 57 -3.27 3.17 -2.40
CA LEU A 57 -4.53 2.82 -1.74
C LEU A 57 -4.34 1.62 -0.79
N SER A 58 -3.61 0.59 -1.23
CA SER A 58 -3.24 -0.56 -0.40
C SER A 58 -2.42 -0.12 0.82
N ILE A 59 -1.39 0.71 0.66
CA ILE A 59 -0.60 1.22 1.79
C ILE A 59 -1.47 2.00 2.78
N ALA A 60 -2.40 2.82 2.30
CA ALA A 60 -3.31 3.59 3.13
C ALA A 60 -4.33 2.72 3.90
N GLN A 61 -4.65 1.53 3.38
CA GLN A 61 -5.56 0.59 4.01
C GLN A 61 -4.89 -0.29 5.07
N HIS A 62 -3.60 -0.60 4.90
CA HIS A 62 -2.90 -1.64 5.66
C HIS A 62 -1.74 -1.06 6.47
N PHE A 63 -1.89 -0.97 7.79
CA PHE A 63 -0.80 -0.69 8.71
C PHE A 63 -0.23 -1.98 9.30
N GLY A 64 1.10 -2.09 9.35
CA GLY A 64 1.78 -3.23 9.94
C GLY A 64 3.10 -2.83 10.62
N SER A 65 3.24 -3.19 11.90
CA SER A 65 4.46 -2.98 12.69
C SER A 65 4.70 -4.11 13.69
N GLY A 66 5.63 -5.02 13.37
CA GLY A 66 5.83 -6.24 14.15
C GLY A 66 4.58 -7.13 14.11
N ASP A 67 4.07 -7.50 15.28
CA ASP A 67 2.84 -8.31 15.41
C ASP A 67 1.55 -7.47 15.32
N LEU A 68 1.67 -6.14 15.21
CA LEU A 68 0.52 -5.23 15.13
C LEU A 68 0.08 -5.09 13.69
N LEU A 69 -1.18 -5.43 13.44
CA LEU A 69 -1.86 -5.25 12.17
C LEU A 69 -3.11 -4.41 12.41
N HIS A 70 -3.27 -3.35 11.64
CA HIS A 70 -4.48 -2.54 11.65
C HIS A 70 -4.91 -2.26 10.22
N GLU A 71 -6.17 -2.55 9.93
CA GLU A 71 -6.79 -2.29 8.63
C GLU A 71 -7.83 -1.18 8.76
N ALA A 72 -7.76 -0.20 7.87
CA ALA A 72 -8.73 0.89 7.76
C ALA A 72 -9.18 1.01 6.31
N VAL A 73 -10.34 0.44 5.98
CA VAL A 73 -10.89 0.45 4.61
C VAL A 73 -12.02 1.49 4.53
N LEU A 74 -11.86 2.50 3.68
CA LEU A 74 -12.87 3.52 3.47
C LEU A 74 -13.93 3.08 2.47
N GLY A 75 -15.20 3.33 2.80
CA GLY A 75 -16.35 3.05 1.93
C GLY A 75 -16.85 1.62 2.07
N VAL A 76 -17.17 0.99 0.94
CA VAL A 76 -17.68 -0.38 0.93
C VAL A 76 -16.56 -1.40 1.22
N PRO A 77 -16.82 -2.52 1.90
CA PRO A 77 -15.79 -3.52 2.23
C PRO A 77 -15.03 -4.06 1.02
N GLU A 78 -15.66 -4.06 -0.16
CA GLU A 78 -15.09 -4.51 -1.43
C GLU A 78 -13.98 -3.60 -1.96
N ASN A 79 -13.83 -2.39 -1.41
CA ASN A 79 -12.70 -1.50 -1.70
C ASN A 79 -11.36 -2.06 -1.18
N ARG A 80 -11.39 -3.09 -0.32
CA ARG A 80 -10.20 -3.69 0.27
C ARG A 80 -9.29 -4.29 -0.81
N LEU A 81 -8.09 -3.72 -0.95
CA LEU A 81 -7.04 -4.28 -1.79
C LEU A 81 -6.18 -5.28 -1.02
N GLN A 82 -5.44 -6.12 -1.75
CA GLN A 82 -4.39 -6.94 -1.15
C GLN A 82 -3.22 -6.05 -0.69
N PRO A 83 -2.54 -6.39 0.43
CA PRO A 83 -1.41 -5.63 0.92
C PRO A 83 -0.23 -5.68 -0.08
N THR A 84 0.51 -4.57 -0.18
CA THR A 84 1.77 -4.47 -0.93
C THR A 84 2.96 -4.30 0.01
N HIS A 85 4.09 -4.91 -0.32
CA HIS A 85 5.32 -4.78 0.45
C HIS A 85 5.91 -3.37 0.22
N PRO A 86 6.17 -2.57 1.27
CA PRO A 86 6.51 -1.15 1.12
C PRO A 86 7.84 -0.91 0.37
N VAL A 87 8.76 -1.88 0.38
CA VAL A 87 10.04 -1.79 -0.36
C VAL A 87 9.93 -2.25 -1.83
N TYR A 88 9.24 -3.37 -2.10
CA TYR A 88 9.27 -4.03 -3.41
C TYR A 88 8.02 -3.78 -4.25
N ASN A 89 6.99 -3.16 -3.66
CA ASN A 89 5.68 -2.89 -4.26
C ASN A 89 5.05 -4.11 -4.97
N ILE A 90 5.21 -5.29 -4.37
CA ILE A 90 4.53 -6.53 -4.72
C ILE A 90 3.99 -7.16 -3.44
N SER A 91 3.07 -8.13 -3.51
CA SER A 91 2.48 -8.68 -2.29
C SER A 91 3.53 -9.29 -1.34
N PRO A 92 3.41 -9.09 -0.01
CA PRO A 92 4.38 -9.61 0.96
C PRO A 92 4.66 -11.12 0.82
N GLY A 93 3.63 -11.92 0.50
CA GLY A 93 3.78 -13.35 0.25
C GLY A 93 4.65 -13.66 -0.97
N LYS A 94 4.61 -12.82 -2.02
CA LYS A 94 5.46 -12.97 -3.21
C LYS A 94 6.91 -12.55 -2.94
N VAL A 95 7.13 -11.54 -2.10
CA VAL A 95 8.48 -11.20 -1.62
C VAL A 95 9.08 -12.39 -0.87
N MET A 96 8.35 -12.93 0.11
CA MET A 96 8.80 -14.09 0.88
C MET A 96 9.12 -15.28 -0.03
N GLN A 97 8.23 -15.58 -0.98
CA GLN A 97 8.44 -16.66 -1.94
C GLN A 97 9.72 -16.46 -2.78
N ALA A 98 9.94 -15.26 -3.31
CA ALA A 98 11.12 -14.95 -4.11
C ALA A 98 12.41 -15.03 -3.27
N VAL A 99 12.44 -14.40 -2.10
CA VAL A 99 13.59 -14.42 -1.19
C VAL A 99 13.95 -15.87 -0.82
N MET A 100 12.97 -16.66 -0.36
CA MET A 100 13.19 -18.06 0.01
C MET A 100 13.66 -18.94 -1.15
N HIS A 101 13.27 -18.60 -2.39
CA HIS A 101 13.75 -19.31 -3.57
C HIS A 101 15.21 -18.97 -3.87
N PHE A 102 15.56 -17.69 -3.93
CA PHE A 102 16.89 -17.25 -4.36
C PHE A 102 17.97 -17.40 -3.28
N LEU A 103 17.61 -17.41 -1.98
CA LEU A 103 18.54 -17.73 -0.89
C LEU A 103 19.13 -19.15 -0.97
N LYS A 104 18.49 -20.06 -1.73
CA LYS A 104 18.98 -21.43 -1.96
C LYS A 104 20.00 -21.52 -3.10
N LYS A 105 20.26 -20.42 -3.81
CA LYS A 105 21.20 -20.36 -4.93
C LYS A 105 22.47 -19.64 -4.50
N PRO A 106 23.64 -20.01 -5.04
CA PRO A 106 24.87 -19.26 -4.79
C PRO A 106 24.76 -17.85 -5.37
N ILE A 107 25.46 -16.90 -4.75
CA ILE A 107 25.64 -15.57 -5.32
C ILE A 107 26.51 -15.72 -6.58
N PRO A 108 26.08 -15.23 -7.76
CA PRO A 108 26.89 -15.26 -8.96
C PRO A 108 28.24 -14.56 -8.73
N SER A 109 29.32 -15.25 -9.09
CA SER A 109 30.70 -14.72 -9.08
C SER A 109 30.93 -13.74 -10.21
#